data_AF-A0A822BXS0-F1
#
_entry.id   AF-A0A822BXS0-F1
#
_cell.length_a   1.000
_cell.length_b   1.000
_cell.length_c   1.000
_cell.angle_alpha   90.00
_cell.angle_beta   90.00
_cell.angle_gamma   90.00
#
_symmetry.space_group_name_H-M   'P 1'
#
loop_
_entity.id
_entity.type
_entity.pdbx_description
1 polymer ?
#
loop_
_entity_poly.entity_id
_entity_poly.type
_entity_poly.pdbx_seq_one_letter_code
_entity_poly.pdbx_strand_id
1 'polypeptide(L)'
;DYSEVIKHETLRVAVCEMLENPNSCPQQLREAMIKQFSNFFDYYADLCKENVTKDGQLMRDPFGEHRGSFQYSSILTRLNQLKNKFENQSSSNEQEQKPKIDSYTQKIINSVQTNDSTLISNGDMDLDDIFNNDDDDEEDDEEEEEEDDDDHLEQSEKVPSNPV
;
A
#
# COMPACT_ATOMS: atom_id res chain seq x y z
N ASP A 1 23.75 11.61 16.21
CA ASP A 1 22.97 10.87 17.22
C ASP A 1 22.28 9.69 16.52
N TYR A 2 22.09 8.54 17.19
CA TYR A 2 21.46 7.35 16.60
C TYR A 2 20.04 7.65 16.09
N SER A 3 19.29 8.45 16.85
CA SER A 3 17.95 8.88 16.46
C SER A 3 17.91 9.60 15.11
N GLU A 4 18.97 10.35 14.79
CA GLU A 4 19.09 11.07 13.51
C GLU A 4 19.38 10.12 12.36
N VAL A 5 20.24 9.12 12.61
CA VAL A 5 20.53 8.05 11.66
C VAL A 5 19.25 7.29 11.32
N ILE A 6 18.45 6.92 12.33
CA ILE A 6 17.16 6.26 12.11
C ILE A 6 16.19 7.13 11.31
N LYS A 7 16.07 8.42 11.64
CA LYS A 7 15.21 9.34 10.88
C LYS A 7 15.63 9.42 9.41
N HIS A 8 16.92 9.52 9.15
CA HIS A 8 17.46 9.55 7.79
C HIS A 8 17.14 8.26 7.03
N GLU A 9 17.44 7.11 7.62
CA GLU A 9 17.24 5.82 6.96
C GLU A 9 15.76 5.49 6.74
N THR A 10 14.89 5.85 7.68
CA THR A 10 13.43 5.72 7.49
C THR A 10 12.96 6.53 6.28
N LEU A 11 13.40 7.79 6.13
CA LEU A 11 13.06 8.58 4.95
C LEU A 11 13.63 7.99 3.66
N ARG A 12 14.90 7.56 3.69
CA ARG A 12 15.61 7.08 2.51
C ARG A 12 15.04 5.75 1.99
N VAL A 13 14.78 4.81 2.89
CA VAL A 13 14.42 3.43 2.58
C VAL A 13 12.91 3.24 2.71
N ALA A 14 12.37 3.40 3.91
CA ALA A 14 10.98 3.05 4.19
C ALA A 14 9.98 3.99 3.49
N VAL A 15 10.37 5.24 3.20
CA VAL A 15 9.53 6.17 2.43
C VAL A 15 9.93 6.16 0.95
N CYS A 16 11.14 6.60 0.60
CA CYS A 16 11.50 6.78 -0.81
C CYS A 16 11.63 5.45 -1.56
N GLU A 17 12.43 4.48 -1.08
CA GLU A 17 12.61 3.21 -1.81
C GLU A 17 11.32 2.39 -1.90
N MET A 18 10.46 2.43 -0.88
CA MET A 18 9.17 1.75 -0.92
C MET A 18 8.20 2.34 -1.94
N LEU A 19 8.20 3.66 -2.12
CA LEU A 19 7.32 4.33 -3.08
C LEU A 19 7.88 4.34 -4.51
N GLU A 20 9.19 4.22 -4.66
CA GLU A 20 9.88 4.11 -5.95
C GLU A 20 9.70 2.72 -6.57
N ASN A 21 9.65 1.67 -5.75
CA ASN A 21 9.56 0.28 -6.19
C ASN A 21 8.12 -0.26 -6.08
N PRO A 22 7.30 -0.13 -7.14
CA PRO A 22 5.87 -0.47 -7.10
C PRO A 22 5.55 -1.94 -6.81
N ASN A 23 6.51 -2.84 -6.94
CA ASN A 23 6.35 -4.29 -6.78
C ASN A 23 6.70 -4.79 -5.37
N SER A 24 7.14 -3.93 -4.45
CA SER A 24 7.51 -4.33 -3.08
C SER A 24 6.29 -4.62 -2.19
N CYS A 25 5.09 -4.21 -2.59
CA CYS A 25 3.90 -4.24 -1.76
C CYS A 25 2.64 -4.48 -2.62
N PRO A 26 1.63 -5.23 -2.13
CA PRO A 26 0.34 -5.38 -2.80
C PRO A 26 -0.33 -4.05 -3.17
N GLN A 27 -1.12 -4.04 -4.25
CA GLN A 27 -1.69 -2.82 -4.81
C GLN A 27 -2.54 -2.03 -3.80
N GLN A 28 -3.42 -2.69 -3.04
CA GLN A 28 -4.30 -1.97 -2.09
C GLN A 28 -3.49 -1.26 -1.00
N LEU A 29 -2.45 -1.91 -0.48
CA LEU A 29 -1.56 -1.32 0.52
C LEU A 29 -0.76 -0.16 -0.07
N ARG A 30 -0.31 -0.29 -1.33
CA ARG A 30 0.39 0.77 -2.03
C ARG A 30 -0.48 2.02 -2.22
N GLU A 31 -1.75 1.86 -2.59
CA GLU A 31 -2.68 2.99 -2.71
C GLU A 31 -2.86 3.71 -1.37
N ALA A 32 -3.01 2.95 -0.28
CA ALA A 32 -3.05 3.51 1.06
C ALA A 32 -1.73 4.23 1.43
N MET A 33 -0.57 3.67 1.06
CA MET A 33 0.73 4.29 1.29
C MET A 33 0.88 5.60 0.52
N ILE A 34 0.47 5.67 -0.75
CA ILE A 34 0.52 6.91 -1.55
C ILE A 34 -0.37 7.98 -0.92
N LYS A 35 -1.58 7.61 -0.48
CA LYS A 35 -2.48 8.55 0.21
C LYS A 35 -1.87 9.09 1.49
N GLN A 36 -1.28 8.22 2.32
CA GLN A 36 -0.59 8.65 3.54
C GLN A 36 0.65 9.50 3.24
N PHE A 37 1.42 9.12 2.22
CA PHE A 37 2.57 9.89 1.77
C PHE A 37 2.20 11.33 1.45
N SER A 38 1.13 11.56 0.69
CA SER A 38 0.66 12.91 0.38
C SER A 38 0.27 13.71 1.63
N ASN A 39 -0.34 13.07 2.62
CA ASN A 39 -0.72 13.72 3.88
C ASN A 39 0.51 14.13 4.72
N PHE A 40 1.57 13.33 4.70
CA PHE A 40 2.79 13.55 5.47
C PHE A 40 3.92 14.22 4.68
N PHE A 41 3.68 14.58 3.41
CA PHE A 41 4.71 15.12 2.53
C PHE A 41 5.37 16.37 3.11
N ASP A 42 4.58 17.32 3.60
CA ASP A 42 5.10 18.59 4.13
C ASP A 42 6.00 18.33 5.35
N TYR A 43 5.61 17.39 6.22
CA TYR A 43 6.43 16.95 7.34
C TYR A 43 7.77 16.35 6.88
N TYR A 44 7.76 15.47 5.89
CA TYR A 44 9.00 14.88 5.35
C TYR A 44 9.90 15.94 4.70
N ALA A 45 9.30 16.87 3.95
CA ALA A 45 10.02 17.94 3.28
C ALA A 45 10.66 18.90 4.28
N ASP A 46 9.93 19.31 5.33
CA ASP A 46 10.44 20.21 6.36
C ASP A 46 11.52 19.53 7.20
N LEU A 47 11.35 18.25 7.56
CA LEU A 47 12.39 17.46 8.22
C LEU A 47 13.67 17.41 7.39
N CYS A 48 13.58 17.26 6.07
CA CYS A 48 14.75 17.32 5.20
C CYS A 48 15.38 18.71 5.22
N LYS A 49 14.60 19.79 5.04
CA LYS A 49 15.09 21.18 5.02
C LYS A 49 15.81 21.56 6.32
N GLU A 50 15.26 21.20 7.47
CA GLU A 50 15.86 21.45 8.78
C GLU A 50 17.22 20.77 8.93
N ASN A 51 17.39 19.60 8.30
CA ASN A 51 18.59 18.78 8.43
C ASN A 51 19.55 18.89 7.24
N VAL A 52 19.30 19.78 6.26
CA VAL A 52 20.22 20.02 5.11
C VAL A 52 21.63 20.37 5.56
N THR A 53 21.79 21.04 6.70
CA THR A 53 23.12 21.40 7.24
C THR A 53 23.97 20.18 7.62
N LYS A 54 23.36 19.00 7.75
CA LYS A 54 24.03 17.73 8.06
C LYS A 54 24.48 16.98 6.81
N ASP A 55 24.13 17.45 5.61
CA ASP A 55 24.52 16.78 4.38
C ASP A 55 26.03 16.61 4.26
N GLY A 56 26.45 15.40 3.86
CA GLY A 56 27.85 15.00 3.79
C GLY A 56 28.50 14.67 5.12
N GLN A 57 27.84 14.90 6.27
CA GLN A 57 28.34 14.44 7.56
C GLN A 57 28.21 12.92 7.67
N LEU A 58 29.24 12.27 8.22
CA LEU A 58 29.21 10.82 8.45
C LEU A 58 28.18 10.46 9.52
N MET A 59 27.36 9.46 9.21
CA MET A 59 26.43 8.87 10.15
C MET A 59 27.22 8.08 11.20
N ARG A 60 27.10 8.51 12.46
CA ARG A 60 27.73 7.83 13.61
C ARG A 60 26.71 6.95 14.31
N ASP A 61 26.73 5.66 13.99
CA ASP A 61 25.97 4.64 14.68
C ASP A 61 26.72 4.18 15.95
N PRO A 62 26.14 4.29 17.16
CA PRO A 62 26.77 3.83 18.41
C PRO A 62 27.06 2.33 18.44
N PHE A 63 26.45 1.53 17.57
CA PHE A 63 26.70 0.09 17.45
C PHE A 63 27.82 -0.24 16.44
N GLY A 64 28.49 0.77 15.87
CA GLY A 64 29.67 0.60 15.01
C GLY A 64 29.38 0.28 13.54
N GLU A 65 28.11 0.24 13.13
CA GLU A 65 27.73 -0.04 11.75
C GLU A 65 28.02 1.15 10.82
N HIS A 66 28.59 0.87 9.66
CA HIS A 66 28.96 1.89 8.68
C HIS A 66 27.77 2.19 7.77
N ARG A 67 26.97 3.22 8.12
CA ARG A 67 25.77 3.59 7.34
C ARG A 67 26.01 4.64 6.25
N GLY A 68 27.22 5.19 6.15
CA GLY A 68 27.58 6.22 5.17
C GLY A 68 27.41 7.64 5.70
N SER A 69 26.94 8.56 4.87
CA SER A 69 26.77 9.98 5.19
C SER A 69 25.32 10.43 5.03
N PHE A 70 24.91 11.45 5.77
CA PHE A 70 23.60 12.08 5.58
C PHE A 70 23.49 12.74 4.20
N GLN A 71 22.32 12.58 3.57
CA GLN A 71 22.03 13.05 2.20
C GLN A 71 20.59 13.58 2.11
N TYR A 72 20.21 14.50 2.99
CA TYR A 72 18.86 15.08 3.04
C TYR A 72 18.47 15.86 1.78
N SER A 73 19.41 16.54 1.10
CA SER A 73 19.15 17.21 -0.19
C SER A 73 18.76 16.22 -1.29
N SER A 74 19.43 15.08 -1.36
CA SER A 74 19.11 13.99 -2.28
C SER A 74 17.73 13.40 -1.98
N ILE A 75 17.47 13.11 -0.69
CA ILE A 75 16.17 12.60 -0.24
C ILE A 75 15.05 13.60 -0.57
N LEU A 76 15.24 14.90 -0.30
CA LEU A 76 14.26 15.94 -0.63
C LEU A 76 13.96 15.97 -2.13
N THR A 77 14.98 15.81 -2.97
CA THR A 77 14.81 15.74 -4.42
C THR A 77 13.94 14.54 -4.82
N ARG A 78 14.19 13.36 -4.24
CA ARG A 78 13.40 12.14 -4.47
C ARG A 78 11.95 12.30 -3.99
N LEU A 79 11.73 12.89 -2.81
CA LEU A 79 10.40 13.18 -2.29
C LEU A 79 9.60 14.07 -3.26
N ASN A 80 10.20 15.15 -3.77
CA ASN A 80 9.54 16.03 -4.74
C ASN A 80 9.21 15.31 -6.05
N GLN A 81 10.11 14.45 -6.54
CA GLN A 81 9.86 13.64 -7.73
C GLN A 81 8.68 12.68 -7.51
N LEU A 82 8.60 12.04 -6.34
CA LEU A 82 7.49 11.16 -5.97
C LEU A 82 6.17 11.93 -5.89
N LYS A 83 6.15 13.11 -5.25
CA LYS A 83 4.95 13.97 -5.21
C LYS A 83 4.46 14.32 -6.60
N ASN A 84 5.35 14.81 -7.47
CA ASN A 84 5.00 15.13 -8.85
C ASN A 84 4.49 13.89 -9.62
N LYS A 85 5.09 12.72 -9.40
CA LYS A 85 4.65 11.46 -10.02
C LYS A 85 3.23 11.10 -9.61
N PHE A 86 2.89 11.24 -8.33
CA PHE A 86 1.56 10.87 -7.82
C PHE A 86 0.48 11.92 -8.14
N GLU A 87 0.80 13.21 -8.10
CA GLU A 87 -0.13 14.28 -8.51
C GLU A 87 -0.55 14.12 -9.99
N ASN A 88 0.40 13.82 -10.88
CA ASN A 88 0.12 13.58 -12.29
C ASN A 88 -0.70 12.29 -12.53
N GLN A 89 -0.56 11.29 -11.65
CA GLN A 89 -1.34 10.04 -11.73
C GLN A 89 -2.79 10.24 -11.27
N SER A 90 -3.03 11.07 -10.25
CA SER A 90 -4.38 11.41 -9.79
C SER A 90 -5.21 12.08 -10.88
N SER A 91 -4.61 12.95 -11.71
CA SER A 91 -5.33 13.61 -12.82
C SER A 91 -5.71 12.66 -13.97
N SER A 92 -5.07 11.48 -14.05
CA SER A 92 -5.33 10.50 -15.12
C SER A 92 -6.30 9.38 -14.69
N ASN A 93 -6.55 9.23 -13.38
CA ASN A 93 -7.40 8.18 -12.80
C ASN A 93 -8.80 8.67 -12.39
N GLU A 94 -9.19 9.91 -12.69
CA GLU A 94 -10.59 10.38 -12.58
C GLU A 94 -11.49 9.85 -13.71
N GLN A 95 -11.27 8.61 -14.19
CA GLN A 95 -12.29 7.89 -14.94
C GLN A 95 -13.10 7.05 -13.96
N GLU A 96 -14.27 7.58 -13.61
CA GLU A 96 -15.44 6.93 -13.00
C GLU A 96 -15.28 5.42 -12.80
N GLN A 97 -15.05 4.96 -11.56
CA GLN A 97 -15.71 3.73 -11.13
C GLN A 97 -17.21 4.04 -11.02
N LYS A 98 -17.87 4.13 -12.17
CA LYS A 98 -19.32 4.03 -12.22
C LYS A 98 -19.66 2.65 -11.67
N PRO A 99 -20.53 2.53 -10.66
CA PRO A 99 -20.99 1.22 -10.24
C PRO A 99 -21.51 0.49 -11.49
N LYS A 100 -21.17 -0.79 -11.65
CA LYS A 100 -21.79 -1.63 -12.69
C LYS A 100 -23.27 -1.75 -12.34
N ILE A 101 -24.07 -0.82 -12.86
CA ILE A 101 -25.51 -0.84 -12.70
C ILE A 101 -25.98 -2.07 -13.45
N ASP A 102 -26.58 -3.03 -12.73
CA ASP A 102 -27.15 -4.22 -13.34
C ASP A 102 -28.29 -3.83 -14.31
N SER A 103 -28.64 -4.76 -15.19
CA SER A 103 -29.63 -4.51 -16.25
C SER A 103 -31.01 -4.13 -15.71
N TYR A 104 -31.37 -4.56 -14.51
CA TYR A 104 -32.67 -4.28 -13.90
C TYR A 104 -32.70 -2.85 -13.36
N THR A 105 -31.66 -2.43 -12.65
CA THR A 105 -31.51 -1.07 -12.14
C THR A 105 -31.44 -0.04 -13.29
N GLN A 106 -30.79 -0.39 -14.41
CA GLN A 106 -30.81 0.44 -15.63
C GLN A 106 -32.22 0.60 -16.22
N LYS A 107 -33.04 -0.46 -16.22
CA LYS A 107 -34.43 -0.39 -16.71
C LYS A 107 -35.28 0.52 -15.83
N ILE A 108 -35.11 0.44 -14.51
CA ILE A 108 -35.83 1.30 -13.56
C ILE A 108 -35.46 2.77 -13.82
N ILE A 109 -34.17 3.10 -13.87
CA ILE A 109 -33.71 4.49 -14.08
C ILE A 109 -34.27 5.08 -15.40
N ASN A 110 -34.24 4.31 -16.48
CA ASN A 110 -34.79 4.74 -17.77
C ASN A 110 -36.31 4.97 -17.71
N SER A 111 -37.04 4.10 -17.00
CA SER A 111 -38.49 4.22 -16.81
C SER A 111 -38.92 5.40 -15.94
N VAL A 112 -38.03 5.94 -15.09
CA VAL A 112 -38.29 7.13 -14.27
C VAL A 112 -38.01 8.42 -15.05
N GLN A 113 -37.11 8.39 -16.04
CA GLN A 113 -36.76 9.55 -16.88
C GLN A 113 -37.78 9.80 -18.00
N THR A 114 -38.38 8.75 -18.53
CA THR A 114 -39.60 8.86 -19.33
C THR A 114 -40.77 8.86 -18.37
N ASN A 115 -41.60 9.91 -18.27
CA ASN A 115 -42.77 9.96 -17.39
C ASN A 115 -43.88 8.94 -17.80
N ASP A 116 -43.54 7.65 -17.89
CA ASP A 116 -44.45 6.56 -18.22
C ASP A 116 -44.78 5.78 -16.94
N SER A 117 -45.88 6.16 -16.31
CA SER A 117 -46.34 5.64 -15.02
C SER A 117 -47.09 4.30 -15.10
N THR A 118 -46.88 3.48 -16.14
CA THR A 118 -47.75 2.31 -16.39
C THR A 118 -47.27 0.95 -15.87
N LEU A 119 -46.25 0.88 -15.00
CA LEU A 119 -45.82 -0.38 -14.35
C LEU A 119 -45.76 -0.36 -12.82
N ILE A 120 -46.48 0.54 -12.16
CA ILE A 120 -46.80 0.38 -10.72
C ILE A 120 -48.27 -0.06 -10.64
N SER A 121 -48.53 -1.29 -11.08
CA SER A 121 -49.83 -1.94 -10.89
C SER A 121 -49.69 -2.96 -9.77
N ASN A 122 -50.11 -2.52 -8.59
CA ASN A 122 -50.68 -3.29 -7.47
C ASN A 122 -50.45 -4.81 -7.48
N GLY A 123 -49.37 -5.23 -6.83
CA GLY A 123 -49.35 -6.47 -6.07
C GLY A 123 -48.77 -6.13 -4.71
N ASP A 124 -49.56 -6.29 -3.65
CA ASP A 124 -49.06 -6.31 -2.28
C ASP A 124 -47.95 -7.37 -2.21
N MET A 125 -46.69 -6.92 -2.20
CA MET A 125 -45.54 -7.73 -1.86
C MET A 125 -45.06 -7.21 -0.50
N ASP A 126 -45.24 -8.04 0.52
CA ASP A 126 -44.85 -7.76 1.89
C ASP A 126 -43.36 -7.38 1.93
N LEU A 127 -43.07 -6.26 2.59
CA LEU A 127 -41.71 -5.70 2.68
C LEU A 127 -40.75 -6.56 3.54
N ASP A 128 -41.27 -7.63 4.13
CA ASP A 128 -40.55 -8.53 5.04
C ASP A 128 -39.71 -9.59 4.28
N ASP A 129 -39.97 -9.83 2.99
CA ASP A 129 -39.20 -10.76 2.15
C ASP A 129 -37.88 -10.17 1.60
N ILE A 130 -37.61 -8.88 1.84
CA ILE A 130 -36.37 -8.22 1.38
C ILE A 130 -35.18 -8.47 2.34
N PHE A 131 -35.44 -8.88 3.58
CA PHE A 131 -34.39 -9.12 4.58
C PHE A 131 -34.13 -10.59 4.91
N ASN A 132 -34.89 -11.52 4.35
CA ASN A 132 -34.57 -12.95 4.45
C ASN A 132 -33.61 -13.35 3.32
N ASN A 133 -32.38 -12.82 3.40
CA ASN A 133 -31.22 -13.59 2.97
C ASN A 133 -30.93 -14.60 4.09
N ASP A 134 -31.81 -15.60 4.23
CA ASP A 134 -31.46 -16.89 4.82
C ASP A 134 -30.81 -17.72 3.70
N ASP A 135 -29.61 -17.31 3.30
CA ASP A 135 -28.62 -18.23 2.70
C ASP A 135 -27.55 -18.46 3.78
N ASP A 136 -27.98 -19.11 4.86
CA ASP A 136 -27.15 -19.98 5.68
C ASP A 136 -26.75 -21.18 4.81
N ASP A 137 -25.80 -20.97 3.89
CA ASP A 137 -24.98 -22.06 3.35
C ASP A 137 -23.77 -22.21 4.28
N GLU A 138 -23.99 -22.94 5.37
CA GLU A 138 -22.92 -23.65 6.06
C GLU A 138 -22.36 -24.71 5.11
N GLU A 139 -21.17 -24.47 4.56
CA GLU A 139 -20.27 -25.55 4.17
C GLU A 139 -19.02 -25.48 5.05
N ASP A 140 -19.02 -26.36 6.05
CA ASP A 140 -17.85 -26.87 6.76
C ASP A 140 -16.93 -27.57 5.77
N ASP A 141 -15.80 -26.94 5.42
CA ASP A 141 -14.64 -27.64 4.85
C ASP A 141 -13.63 -27.86 5.98
N GLU A 142 -13.74 -29.04 6.61
CA GLU A 142 -12.77 -29.63 7.53
C GLU A 142 -11.49 -30.10 6.78
N GLU A 143 -10.32 -29.76 7.36
CA GLU A 143 -9.02 -30.45 7.29
C GLU A 143 -8.26 -30.44 5.93
N GLU A 144 -6.93 -30.27 5.84
CA GLU A 144 -5.87 -31.01 6.52
C GLU A 144 -4.63 -30.13 6.79
N GLU A 145 -4.07 -30.29 8.00
CA GLU A 145 -2.73 -29.81 8.36
C GLU A 145 -1.67 -30.77 7.77
N GLU A 146 -0.83 -30.29 6.85
CA GLU A 146 0.42 -31.00 6.53
C GLU A 146 1.56 -30.45 7.40
N GLU A 147 1.83 -31.19 8.48
CA GLU A 147 3.08 -31.14 9.24
C GLU A 147 4.20 -31.78 8.41
N ASP A 148 5.01 -30.98 7.73
CA ASP A 148 6.32 -31.43 7.25
C ASP A 148 7.37 -31.16 8.35
N ASP A 149 7.45 -32.11 9.29
CA ASP A 149 8.66 -32.39 10.04
C ASP A 149 9.69 -33.03 9.08
N ASP A 150 10.70 -32.27 8.63
CA ASP A 150 11.96 -32.87 8.17
C ASP A 150 13.13 -32.34 9.00
N ASP A 151 13.38 -33.11 10.05
CA ASP A 151 14.55 -33.05 10.91
C ASP A 151 15.73 -33.73 10.21
N HIS A 152 16.95 -33.28 10.53
CA HIS A 152 18.26 -33.91 10.26
C HIS A 152 18.92 -33.79 8.86
N LEU A 153 20.08 -33.12 8.76
CA LEU A 153 21.37 -33.62 9.28
C LEU A 153 22.56 -32.71 8.94
N GLU A 154 23.43 -32.62 9.94
CA GLU A 154 24.79 -32.10 10.02
C GLU A 154 25.78 -32.33 8.85
N GLN A 155 26.70 -31.36 8.79
CA GLN A 155 28.15 -31.47 8.47
C GLN A 155 28.61 -31.65 7.01
N SER A 156 29.35 -30.64 6.52
CA SER A 156 30.78 -30.83 6.25
C SER A 156 31.52 -29.50 6.05
N GLU A 157 32.49 -29.27 6.94
CA GLU A 157 33.57 -28.31 6.78
C GLU A 157 34.39 -28.64 5.52
N LYS A 158 34.79 -27.61 4.78
CA LYS A 158 35.99 -27.70 3.95
C LYS A 158 36.75 -26.39 3.93
N VAL A 159 37.67 -26.27 4.88
CA VAL A 159 38.74 -25.27 4.91
C VAL A 159 39.75 -25.63 3.81
N PRO A 160 40.06 -24.73 2.86
CA PRO A 160 41.30 -24.85 2.10
C PRO A 160 42.44 -24.25 2.91
N SER A 161 43.31 -25.13 3.40
CA SER A 161 44.67 -24.81 3.83
C SER A 161 45.43 -24.17 2.67
N ASN A 162 45.98 -22.96 2.90
CA ASN A 162 46.94 -22.34 2.01
C ASN A 162 48.27 -22.18 2.77
N PRO A 163 49.39 -22.69 2.25
CA PRO A 163 50.69 -22.56 2.89
C PRO A 163 51.42 -21.32 2.38
N VAL A 164 51.88 -20.45 3.29
CA VAL A 164 53.08 -19.61 3.14
C VAL A 164 53.76 -19.50 4.48
#